data_AF-A0A816NW62-F1
#
_entry.id   AF-A0A816NW62-F1
#
_cell.length_a   1.000
_cell.length_b   1.000
_cell.length_c   1.000
_cell.angle_alpha   90.00
_cell.angle_beta   90.00
_cell.angle_gamma   90.00
#
_symmetry.space_group_name_H-M   'P 1'
#
loop_
_entity.id
_entity.type
_entity.pdbx_description
1 polymer ?
#
loop_
_entity_poly.entity_id
_entity_poly.type
_entity_poly.pdbx_seq_one_letter_code
_entity_poly.pdbx_strand_id
1 'polypeptide(L)'
;MNVFETELGVLTEIAKAVDEMGWLLPTDVQSEAIPMILDGGDVLMAVETGSGKTGAFCLPILQIVHETLRDIQEGNKGPCARKQATIDTDGLTCQSQDQRIWNGARSTKGVKGKDKLYYFEITQTDPNGIARVGWSVPTATLDLGTDNQGFVYGGTGKKSFAKQFDDYDETFGVNDTIGSKDLGHAFDIPRPLQEHTFFAHVCLKSTDVRVNLGAEPFKGTPVFFYLEHLMDVIVLLH
;
A
#
# COMPACT_ATOMS: atom_id res chain seq x y z
N MET A 1 18.09 -5.66 -14.66
CA MET A 1 17.40 -5.11 -13.49
C MET A 1 16.96 -6.30 -12.67
N ASN A 2 17.24 -6.32 -11.37
CA ASN A 2 17.12 -7.53 -10.56
C ASN A 2 15.65 -7.70 -10.11
N VAL A 3 15.10 -8.92 -10.22
CA VAL A 3 13.72 -9.26 -9.80
C VAL A 3 13.46 -8.91 -8.32
N PHE A 4 14.46 -9.09 -7.45
CA PHE A 4 14.36 -8.70 -6.04
C PHE A 4 14.12 -7.19 -5.86
N GLU A 5 14.69 -6.36 -6.72
CA GLU A 5 14.51 -4.90 -6.69
C GLU A 5 13.15 -4.50 -7.26
N THR A 6 12.79 -5.01 -8.44
CA THR A 6 11.60 -4.57 -9.17
C THR A 6 10.29 -5.17 -8.66
N GLU A 7 10.32 -6.40 -8.15
CA GLU A 7 9.10 -7.12 -7.74
C GLU A 7 8.96 -7.24 -6.22
N LEU A 8 10.08 -7.32 -5.49
CA LEU A 8 10.06 -7.56 -4.04
C LEU A 8 10.35 -6.31 -3.19
N GLY A 9 10.67 -5.18 -3.81
CA GLY A 9 10.92 -3.91 -3.12
C GLY A 9 12.23 -3.88 -2.32
N VAL A 10 13.19 -4.74 -2.65
CA VAL A 10 14.51 -4.81 -2.01
C VAL A 10 15.37 -3.63 -2.49
N LEU A 11 16.12 -3.02 -1.57
CA LEU A 11 17.06 -1.94 -1.90
C LEU A 11 18.07 -2.37 -2.98
N THR A 12 18.37 -1.45 -3.89
CA THR A 12 19.29 -1.66 -5.02
C THR A 12 20.64 -2.23 -4.60
N GLU A 13 21.21 -1.80 -3.47
CA GLU A 13 22.49 -2.29 -2.96
C GLU A 13 22.42 -3.77 -2.55
N ILE A 14 21.33 -4.17 -1.91
CA ILE A 14 21.10 -5.56 -1.50
C ILE A 14 20.83 -6.42 -2.73
N ALA A 15 20.01 -5.93 -3.66
CA ALA A 15 19.73 -6.63 -4.91
C ALA A 15 20.99 -6.89 -5.73
N LYS A 16 21.93 -5.93 -5.78
CA LYS A 16 23.26 -6.14 -6.41
C LYS A 16 24.07 -7.23 -5.71
N ALA A 17 24.12 -7.24 -4.39
CA ALA A 17 24.84 -8.26 -3.64
C ALA A 17 24.25 -9.66 -3.85
N VAL A 18 22.92 -9.76 -3.92
CA VAL A 18 22.18 -11.01 -4.22
C VAL A 18 22.51 -11.51 -5.63
N ASP A 19 22.61 -10.62 -6.61
CA ASP A 19 23.02 -10.96 -7.98
C ASP A 19 24.48 -11.47 -8.04
N GLU A 20 25.40 -10.82 -7.32
CA GLU A 20 26.80 -11.26 -7.18
C GLU A 20 26.93 -12.63 -6.49
N MET A 21 26.00 -12.95 -5.59
CA MET A 21 25.88 -14.29 -4.96
C MET A 21 25.31 -15.35 -5.90
N GLY A 22 24.86 -14.97 -7.10
CA GLY A 22 24.29 -15.87 -8.11
C GLY A 22 22.82 -16.22 -7.86
N TRP A 23 22.09 -15.44 -7.07
CA TRP A 23 20.66 -15.64 -6.82
C TRP A 23 19.86 -14.93 -7.90
N LEU A 24 19.68 -15.63 -9.03
CA LEU A 24 19.04 -15.06 -10.22
C LEU A 24 17.53 -14.81 -10.05
N LEU A 25 16.85 -15.68 -9.28
CA LEU A 25 15.41 -15.61 -9.04
C LEU A 25 15.11 -15.88 -7.56
N PRO A 26 14.13 -15.16 -6.96
CA PRO A 26 13.67 -15.46 -5.62
C PRO A 26 12.97 -16.83 -5.59
N THR A 27 13.15 -17.56 -4.49
CA THR A 27 12.33 -18.76 -4.20
C THR A 27 10.91 -18.35 -3.83
N ASP A 28 9.92 -19.23 -3.98
CA ASP A 28 8.51 -18.95 -3.64
C ASP A 28 8.35 -18.34 -2.23
N VAL A 29 9.02 -18.92 -1.23
CA VAL A 29 8.97 -18.43 0.16
C VAL A 29 9.61 -17.04 0.33
N GLN A 30 10.56 -16.67 -0.52
CA GLN A 30 11.17 -15.34 -0.54
C GLN A 30 10.23 -14.32 -1.20
N SER A 31 9.63 -14.70 -2.33
CA SER A 31 8.68 -13.85 -3.07
C SER A 31 7.46 -13.48 -2.23
N GLU A 32 6.99 -14.40 -1.38
CA GLU A 32 5.88 -14.14 -0.47
C GLU A 32 6.32 -13.34 0.77
N ALA A 33 7.41 -13.74 1.42
CA ALA A 33 7.74 -13.21 2.74
C ALA A 33 8.50 -11.88 2.72
N ILE A 34 9.37 -11.65 1.73
CA ILE A 34 10.19 -10.43 1.68
C ILE A 34 9.29 -9.18 1.61
N PRO A 35 8.30 -9.10 0.71
CA PRO A 35 7.39 -7.96 0.67
C PRO A 35 6.61 -7.81 1.98
N MET A 36 6.07 -8.92 2.54
CA MET A 36 5.30 -8.88 3.79
C MET A 36 6.12 -8.34 4.98
N ILE A 37 7.40 -8.71 5.10
CA ILE A 37 8.28 -8.23 6.16
C ILE A 37 8.62 -6.74 5.95
N LEU A 38 8.97 -6.34 4.72
CA LEU A 38 9.23 -4.93 4.40
C LEU A 38 7.99 -4.05 4.57
N ASP A 39 6.81 -4.65 4.45
CA ASP A 39 5.52 -4.01 4.65
C ASP A 39 5.14 -3.83 6.13
N GLY A 40 5.94 -4.37 7.06
CA GLY A 40 5.69 -4.31 8.50
C GLY A 40 4.71 -5.36 9.02
N GLY A 41 4.45 -6.40 8.22
CA GLY A 41 3.64 -7.56 8.60
C GLY A 41 4.38 -8.52 9.52
N ASP A 42 3.62 -9.21 10.37
CA ASP A 42 4.14 -10.29 11.21
C ASP A 42 4.08 -11.61 10.42
N VAL A 43 5.24 -12.15 10.05
CA VAL A 43 5.33 -13.30 9.13
C VAL A 43 5.78 -14.57 9.86
N LEU A 44 5.04 -15.66 9.67
CA LEU A 44 5.41 -17.01 10.11
C LEU A 44 5.52 -17.95 8.91
N MET A 45 6.70 -18.53 8.69
CA MET A 45 6.98 -19.41 7.55
C MET A 45 7.29 -20.83 8.02
N ALA A 46 6.58 -21.82 7.46
CA ALA A 46 6.80 -23.24 7.71
C ALA A 46 7.04 -23.99 6.38
N VAL A 47 8.31 -24.14 5.99
CA VAL A 47 8.74 -24.80 4.74
C VAL A 47 9.92 -25.73 5.01
N GLU A 48 10.20 -26.71 4.16
CA GLU A 48 11.33 -27.65 4.27
C GLU A 48 12.71 -26.96 4.24
N THR A 49 13.73 -27.63 4.79
CA THR A 49 15.11 -27.13 4.76
C THR A 49 15.64 -27.03 3.34
N GLY A 50 16.34 -25.94 3.01
CA GLY A 50 16.87 -25.69 1.66
C GLY A 50 16.01 -24.78 0.79
N SER A 51 14.77 -24.50 1.16
CA SER A 51 13.84 -23.68 0.35
C SER A 51 14.10 -22.16 0.40
N GLY A 52 15.23 -21.69 0.94
CA GLY A 52 15.56 -20.26 0.93
C GLY A 52 15.01 -19.41 2.08
N LYS A 53 14.40 -20.01 3.12
CA LYS A 53 13.85 -19.32 4.32
C LYS A 53 14.82 -18.35 5.00
N THR A 54 16.11 -18.69 5.04
CA THR A 54 17.13 -17.80 5.63
C THR A 54 17.24 -16.50 4.85
N GLY A 55 17.29 -16.56 3.51
CA GLY A 55 17.27 -15.36 2.67
C GLY A 55 15.98 -14.58 2.82
N ALA A 56 14.84 -15.28 2.91
CA ALA A 56 13.52 -14.68 3.08
C ALA A 56 13.41 -13.81 4.34
N PHE A 57 14.04 -14.23 5.45
CA PHE A 57 14.12 -13.42 6.67
C PHE A 57 15.26 -12.39 6.63
N CYS A 58 16.47 -12.79 6.21
CA CYS A 58 17.66 -11.96 6.37
C CYS A 58 17.67 -10.74 5.45
N LEU A 59 17.25 -10.88 4.18
CA LEU A 59 17.27 -9.76 3.22
C LEU A 59 16.44 -8.55 3.70
N PRO A 60 15.15 -8.71 4.07
CA PRO A 60 14.35 -7.58 4.51
C PRO A 60 14.79 -7.05 5.89
N ILE A 61 15.28 -7.91 6.79
CA ILE A 61 15.82 -7.46 8.09
C ILE A 61 17.08 -6.61 7.91
N LEU A 62 18.00 -7.01 7.02
CA LEU A 62 19.20 -6.24 6.72
C LEU A 62 18.85 -4.86 6.20
N GLN A 63 17.86 -4.78 5.30
CA GLN A 63 17.32 -3.51 4.81
C GLN A 63 16.78 -2.65 5.95
N ILE A 64 15.86 -3.19 6.77
CA ILE A 64 15.25 -2.46 7.89
C ILE A 64 16.31 -1.94 8.87
N VAL A 65 17.30 -2.77 9.22
CA VAL A 65 18.39 -2.38 10.13
C VAL A 65 19.26 -1.30 9.50
N HIS A 66 19.63 -1.44 8.22
CA HIS A 66 20.43 -0.45 7.51
C HIS A 66 19.73 0.91 7.45
N GLU A 67 18.44 0.92 7.13
CA GLU A 67 17.59 2.11 7.12
C GLU A 67 17.52 2.75 8.51
N THR A 68 17.25 1.94 9.55
CA THR A 68 17.18 2.40 10.94
C THR A 68 18.50 3.05 11.40
N LEU A 69 19.64 2.45 11.06
CA LEU A 69 20.96 2.97 11.41
C LEU A 69 21.26 4.30 10.71
N ARG A 70 20.87 4.44 9.44
CA ARG A 70 21.01 5.70 8.70
C ARG A 70 20.18 6.82 9.31
N ASP A 71 18.95 6.54 9.72
CA ASP A 71 18.08 7.53 10.35
C ASP A 71 18.70 8.07 11.66
N ILE A 72 19.29 7.17 12.47
CA ILE A 72 20.01 7.53 13.69
C ILE A 72 21.22 8.44 13.40
N GLN A 73 21.99 8.15 12.34
CA GLN A 73 23.15 8.95 11.94
C GLN A 73 22.76 10.33 11.43
N GLU A 74 21.66 10.43 10.68
CA GLU A 74 21.13 11.68 10.13
C GLU A 74 20.40 12.54 11.19
N GLY A 75 20.32 12.09 12.45
CA GLY A 75 19.70 12.81 13.55
C GLY A 75 18.18 12.82 13.51
N ASN A 76 17.58 12.05 12.60
CA ASN A 76 16.16 11.75 12.62
C ASN A 76 15.90 10.81 13.78
N LYS A 77 15.22 11.30 14.84
CA LYS A 77 14.68 10.43 15.88
C LYS A 77 13.83 9.37 15.16
N GLY A 78 14.22 8.09 15.26
CA GLY A 78 13.58 6.99 14.54
C GLY A 78 12.06 6.95 14.74
N PRO A 79 11.36 6.05 14.04
CA PRO A 79 10.30 6.29 13.05
C PRO A 79 9.13 7.23 13.49
N CYS A 80 9.43 8.36 14.12
CA CYS A 80 8.51 9.44 14.41
C CYS A 80 8.61 10.56 13.37
N ALA A 81 9.40 10.36 12.31
CA ALA A 81 9.33 11.19 11.11
C ALA A 81 7.87 11.25 10.66
N ARG A 82 7.38 12.46 10.34
CA ARG A 82 6.02 12.65 9.83
C ARG A 82 5.83 11.70 8.64
N LYS A 83 5.11 10.59 8.84
CA LYS A 83 4.68 9.63 7.81
C LYS A 83 3.61 10.28 6.93
N GLN A 84 3.93 11.42 6.34
CA GLN A 84 2.99 12.27 5.64
C GLN A 84 3.50 12.52 4.22
N ALA A 85 2.73 12.10 3.23
CA ALA A 85 3.05 12.38 1.84
C ALA A 85 2.99 13.89 1.57
N THR A 86 3.83 14.36 0.65
CA THR A 86 3.77 15.74 0.15
C THR A 86 2.59 15.85 -0.82
N ILE A 87 1.82 16.93 -0.71
CA ILE A 87 0.68 17.19 -1.60
C ILE A 87 1.07 18.31 -2.56
N ASP A 88 0.86 18.09 -3.86
CA ASP A 88 1.08 19.12 -4.88
C ASP A 88 0.07 20.27 -4.76
N THR A 89 0.35 21.38 -5.44
CA THR A 89 -0.47 22.60 -5.47
C THR A 89 -1.90 22.38 -5.95
N ASP A 90 -2.14 21.33 -6.74
CA ASP A 90 -3.49 20.94 -7.19
C ASP A 90 -4.34 20.30 -6.08
N GLY A 91 -3.71 19.85 -4.99
CA GLY A 91 -4.38 19.16 -3.89
C GLY A 91 -4.83 17.73 -4.21
N LEU A 92 -4.49 17.21 -5.39
CA LEU A 92 -4.93 15.91 -5.92
C LEU A 92 -3.76 14.94 -6.13
N THR A 93 -2.55 15.45 -6.29
CA THR A 93 -1.34 14.64 -6.45
C THR A 93 -0.62 14.49 -5.12
N CYS A 94 -0.46 13.25 -4.67
CA CYS A 94 0.28 12.87 -3.48
C CYS A 94 1.63 12.28 -3.89
N GLN A 95 2.71 12.69 -3.24
CA GLN A 95 4.08 12.33 -3.60
C GLN A 95 4.86 11.85 -2.38
N SER A 96 5.66 10.81 -2.57
CA SER A 96 6.69 10.40 -1.62
C SER A 96 7.94 9.96 -2.36
N GLN A 97 9.06 10.64 -2.07
CA GLN A 97 10.38 10.30 -2.62
C GLN A 97 11.18 9.37 -1.69
N ASP A 98 10.58 8.97 -0.57
CA ASP A 98 11.25 8.15 0.43
C ASP A 98 11.11 6.66 0.08
N GLN A 99 12.25 6.00 -0.15
CA GLN A 99 12.35 4.57 -0.44
C GLN A 99 12.32 3.69 0.80
N ARG A 100 12.35 4.26 2.00
CA ARG A 100 12.43 3.55 3.28
C ARG A 100 11.10 3.57 4.00
N ILE A 101 10.52 4.76 4.10
CA ILE A 101 9.36 5.02 4.95
C ILE A 101 8.09 5.14 4.12
N TRP A 102 7.04 4.45 4.57
CA TRP A 102 5.68 4.63 4.10
C TRP A 102 5.12 5.98 4.55
N ASN A 103 4.69 6.79 3.58
CA ASN A 103 4.14 8.13 3.82
C ASN A 103 2.67 8.19 3.41
N GLY A 104 1.79 8.46 4.37
CA GLY A 104 0.35 8.46 4.16
C GLY A 104 -0.26 9.84 3.97
N ALA A 105 -1.38 9.89 3.26
CA ALA A 105 -2.25 11.06 3.18
C ALA A 105 -3.72 10.62 3.18
N ARG A 106 -4.57 11.43 3.81
CA ARG A 106 -6.02 11.24 3.85
C ARG A 106 -6.74 12.39 3.15
N SER A 107 -7.90 12.10 2.58
CA SER A 107 -8.81 13.11 2.07
C SER A 107 -9.27 14.06 3.16
N THR A 108 -9.61 15.29 2.79
CA THR A 108 -10.14 16.29 3.71
C THR A 108 -11.59 16.05 4.07
N LYS A 109 -12.34 15.39 3.17
CA LYS A 109 -13.74 14.99 3.36
C LYS A 109 -13.83 13.49 3.53
N GLY A 110 -14.68 13.08 4.46
CA GLY A 110 -14.98 11.68 4.70
C GLY A 110 -16.41 11.33 4.31
N VAL A 111 -16.66 10.04 4.17
CA VAL A 111 -17.92 9.44 3.75
C VAL A 111 -18.54 8.68 4.93
N LYS A 112 -19.87 8.78 5.05
CA LYS A 112 -20.65 8.09 6.08
C LYS A 112 -22.07 7.89 5.57
N GLY A 113 -22.58 6.67 5.65
CA GLY A 113 -23.93 6.32 5.23
C GLY A 113 -24.03 4.81 4.98
N LYS A 114 -25.09 4.17 5.46
CA LYS A 114 -25.27 2.71 5.35
C LYS A 114 -25.77 2.27 3.97
N ASP A 115 -26.29 3.21 3.17
CA ASP A 115 -27.02 2.93 1.92
C ASP A 115 -26.47 3.75 0.73
N LYS A 116 -25.21 4.17 0.79
CA LYS A 116 -24.56 4.96 -0.28
C LYS A 116 -23.24 4.34 -0.66
N LEU A 117 -23.03 4.18 -1.96
CA LEU A 117 -21.75 3.77 -2.52
C LEU A 117 -20.85 4.99 -2.72
N TYR A 118 -19.60 4.85 -2.32
CA TYR A 118 -18.56 5.86 -2.51
C TYR A 118 -17.38 5.21 -3.22
N TYR A 119 -16.82 5.91 -4.19
CA TYR A 119 -15.65 5.46 -4.91
C TYR A 119 -14.74 6.64 -5.21
N PHE A 120 -13.48 6.33 -5.43
CA PHE A 120 -12.47 7.27 -5.88
C PHE A 120 -11.49 6.52 -6.77
N GLU A 121 -10.90 7.25 -7.71
CA GLU A 121 -9.91 6.69 -8.61
C GLU A 121 -8.51 7.16 -8.23
N ILE A 122 -7.56 6.28 -8.51
CA ILE A 122 -6.16 6.54 -8.23
C ILE A 122 -5.35 6.13 -9.45
N THR A 123 -4.53 7.03 -9.95
CA THR A 123 -3.59 6.74 -11.03
C THR A 123 -2.16 6.86 -10.49
N GLN A 124 -1.42 5.75 -10.51
CA GLN A 124 0.00 5.76 -10.19
C GLN A 124 0.81 6.26 -11.38
N THR A 125 1.72 7.21 -11.14
CA THR A 125 2.51 7.86 -12.20
C THR A 125 3.97 7.41 -12.22
N ASP A 126 4.51 6.86 -11.14
CA ASP A 126 5.89 6.37 -11.07
C ASP A 126 5.98 4.82 -11.12
N PRO A 127 6.81 4.22 -12.01
CA PRO A 127 7.02 2.77 -12.09
C PRO A 127 7.78 2.12 -10.96
N ASN A 128 8.62 2.87 -10.25
CA ASN A 128 9.61 2.25 -9.38
C ASN A 128 9.18 2.16 -7.92
N GLY A 129 8.07 2.81 -7.57
CA GLY A 129 7.57 2.80 -6.21
C GLY A 129 6.26 2.04 -6.05
N ILE A 130 5.82 1.95 -4.80
CA ILE A 130 4.68 1.13 -4.40
C ILE A 130 3.67 2.02 -3.70
N ALA A 131 2.40 1.84 -4.06
CA ALA A 131 1.28 2.52 -3.43
C ALA A 131 0.37 1.50 -2.72
N ARG A 132 -0.16 1.93 -1.58
CA ARG A 132 -1.24 1.30 -0.84
C ARG A 132 -2.40 2.27 -0.80
N VAL A 133 -3.59 1.79 -1.06
CA VAL A 133 -4.76 2.64 -1.25
C VAL A 133 -5.97 2.05 -0.57
N GLY A 134 -6.87 2.89 -0.08
CA GLY A 134 -8.14 2.41 0.47
C GLY A 134 -8.80 3.41 1.39
N TRP A 135 -9.38 2.90 2.48
CA TRP A 135 -10.25 3.67 3.36
C TRP A 135 -9.80 3.54 4.81
N SER A 136 -9.90 4.63 5.56
CA SER A 136 -9.56 4.60 6.99
C SER A 136 -10.41 5.58 7.81
N VAL A 137 -10.52 5.31 9.10
CA VAL A 137 -11.14 6.25 10.04
C VAL A 137 -10.12 7.32 10.50
N PRO A 138 -10.54 8.47 11.06
CA PRO A 138 -9.63 9.55 11.47
C PRO A 138 -8.55 9.15 12.49
N THR A 139 -8.86 8.15 13.31
CA THR A 139 -8.00 7.63 14.36
C THR A 139 -6.97 6.62 13.85
N ALA A 140 -7.09 6.17 12.60
CA ALA A 140 -6.13 5.27 11.97
C ALA A 140 -4.75 5.94 11.78
N THR A 141 -3.70 5.14 11.78
CA THR A 141 -2.34 5.55 11.41
C THR A 141 -2.27 5.95 9.93
N LEU A 142 -1.28 6.78 9.58
CA LEU A 142 -0.96 7.11 8.20
C LEU A 142 -0.20 5.98 7.47
N ASP A 143 0.34 5.03 8.22
CA ASP A 143 0.89 3.78 7.67
C ASP A 143 -0.23 2.77 7.44
N LEU A 144 -0.99 3.01 6.38
CA LEU A 144 -2.28 2.38 6.14
C LEU A 144 -2.14 0.85 6.06
N GLY A 145 -3.03 0.14 6.78
CA GLY A 145 -3.10 -1.33 6.83
C GLY A 145 -2.37 -1.97 8.01
N THR A 146 -1.58 -1.18 8.76
CA THR A 146 -0.84 -1.67 9.94
C THR A 146 -1.63 -1.59 11.25
N ASP A 147 -2.87 -1.10 11.20
CA ASP A 147 -3.82 -1.07 12.31
C ASP A 147 -5.16 -1.69 11.94
N ASN A 148 -6.03 -1.86 12.94
CA ASN A 148 -7.37 -2.41 12.77
C ASN A 148 -8.42 -1.35 12.38
N GLN A 149 -7.99 -0.27 11.73
CA GLN A 149 -8.80 0.93 11.46
C GLN A 149 -8.68 1.44 10.01
N GLY A 150 -7.82 0.82 9.21
CA GLY A 150 -7.67 1.07 7.78
C GLY A 150 -7.77 -0.20 6.94
N PHE A 151 -8.50 -0.11 5.83
CA PHE A 151 -8.64 -1.16 4.81
C PHE A 151 -7.83 -0.77 3.59
N VAL A 152 -7.10 -1.72 3.04
CA VAL A 152 -6.07 -1.43 2.04
C VAL A 152 -6.12 -2.42 0.90
N TYR A 153 -5.82 -1.90 -0.27
CA TYR A 153 -5.37 -2.64 -1.41
C TYR A 153 -4.01 -2.11 -1.86
N GLY A 154 -3.02 -2.98 -1.98
CA GLY A 154 -1.64 -2.64 -2.33
C GLY A 154 -1.28 -3.04 -3.76
N GLY A 155 -0.29 -2.35 -4.34
CA GLY A 155 0.19 -2.56 -5.72
C GLY A 155 0.66 -3.98 -6.02
N THR A 156 0.94 -4.76 -4.99
CA THR A 156 1.36 -6.16 -5.06
C THR A 156 0.18 -7.14 -5.15
N GLY A 157 -1.05 -6.68 -5.37
CA GLY A 157 -2.25 -7.53 -5.48
C GLY A 157 -2.79 -8.04 -4.13
N LYS A 158 -2.29 -7.46 -3.03
CA LYS A 158 -2.65 -7.85 -1.66
C LYS A 158 -3.62 -6.87 -1.04
N LYS A 159 -4.59 -7.39 -0.31
CA LYS A 159 -5.42 -6.59 0.59
C LYS A 159 -4.85 -6.64 2.00
N SER A 160 -4.92 -5.55 2.75
CA SER A 160 -4.50 -5.56 4.15
C SER A 160 -5.44 -4.87 5.13
N PHE A 161 -5.53 -5.46 6.31
CA PHE A 161 -6.29 -4.98 7.47
C PHE A 161 -5.67 -5.55 8.75
N ALA A 162 -5.47 -4.73 9.78
CA ALA A 162 -4.93 -5.17 11.07
C ALA A 162 -3.57 -5.91 10.98
N LYS A 163 -2.66 -5.45 10.10
CA LYS A 163 -1.36 -6.07 9.78
C LYS A 163 -1.43 -7.44 9.11
N GLN A 164 -2.62 -7.90 8.75
CA GLN A 164 -2.78 -9.10 7.94
C GLN A 164 -2.77 -8.69 6.47
N PHE A 165 -1.95 -9.37 5.67
CA PHE A 165 -1.81 -9.15 4.24
C PHE A 165 -2.23 -10.43 3.53
N ASP A 166 -3.38 -10.41 2.88
CA ASP A 166 -3.94 -11.55 2.17
C ASP A 166 -3.88 -11.28 0.66
N ASP A 167 -3.60 -12.33 -0.13
CA ASP A 167 -3.76 -12.23 -1.58
C ASP A 167 -5.22 -11.95 -1.92
N TYR A 168 -5.42 -11.02 -2.86
CA TYR A 168 -6.76 -10.57 -3.21
C TYR A 168 -6.99 -10.62 -4.71
N ASP A 169 -6.16 -9.94 -5.48
CA ASP A 169 -6.32 -9.86 -6.92
C ASP A 169 -4.99 -9.51 -7.62
N GLU A 170 -5.05 -8.89 -8.80
CA GLU A 170 -3.91 -8.55 -9.63
C GLU A 170 -3.06 -7.38 -9.09
N THR A 171 -1.75 -7.48 -9.30
CA THR A 171 -0.84 -6.35 -9.11
C THR A 171 -1.25 -5.15 -9.96
N PHE A 172 -1.08 -3.93 -9.45
CA PHE A 172 -1.27 -2.71 -10.23
C PHE A 172 0.02 -1.87 -10.22
N GLY A 173 0.27 -1.19 -11.33
CA GLY A 173 1.47 -0.39 -11.55
C GLY A 173 1.18 0.92 -12.27
N VAL A 174 2.13 1.39 -13.08
CA VAL A 174 2.04 2.70 -13.75
C VAL A 174 0.90 2.76 -14.73
N ASN A 175 0.17 3.87 -14.70
CA ASN A 175 -0.99 4.18 -15.54
C ASN A 175 -2.23 3.33 -15.24
N ASP A 176 -2.13 2.35 -14.33
CA ASP A 176 -3.31 1.66 -13.84
C ASP A 176 -4.16 2.63 -13.04
N THR A 177 -5.46 2.59 -13.30
CA THR A 177 -6.45 3.41 -12.58
C THR A 177 -7.25 2.51 -11.66
N ILE A 178 -6.85 2.45 -10.40
CA ILE A 178 -7.54 1.67 -9.38
C ILE A 178 -8.87 2.35 -9.07
N GLY A 179 -9.95 1.57 -9.00
CA GLY A 179 -11.33 2.05 -8.87
C GLY A 179 -12.14 1.94 -10.17
N SER A 180 -11.47 1.72 -11.31
CA SER A 180 -12.11 1.49 -12.62
C SER A 180 -12.37 0.01 -12.95
N LYS A 181 -11.73 -0.91 -12.21
CA LYS A 181 -11.75 -2.36 -12.45
C LYS A 181 -12.50 -3.07 -11.32
N ASP A 182 -13.37 -4.03 -11.68
CA ASP A 182 -14.04 -4.88 -10.70
C ASP A 182 -13.04 -5.90 -10.18
N LEU A 183 -12.68 -5.76 -8.91
CA LEU A 183 -11.77 -6.68 -8.22
C LEU A 183 -12.53 -7.63 -7.29
N GLY A 184 -13.87 -7.53 -7.23
CA GLY A 184 -14.72 -8.30 -6.32
C GLY A 184 -14.88 -7.71 -4.92
N HIS A 185 -15.20 -8.57 -3.94
CA HIS A 185 -15.43 -8.17 -2.55
C HIS A 185 -14.17 -8.28 -1.68
N ALA A 186 -13.67 -7.15 -1.18
CA ALA A 186 -12.44 -7.09 -0.39
C ALA A 186 -12.65 -7.34 1.11
N PHE A 187 -13.55 -6.58 1.76
CA PHE A 187 -13.66 -6.52 3.21
C PHE A 187 -15.10 -6.30 3.70
N ASP A 188 -15.45 -7.01 4.78
CA ASP A 188 -16.59 -6.67 5.62
C ASP A 188 -16.18 -5.65 6.70
N ILE A 189 -16.93 -4.55 6.87
CA ILE A 189 -16.64 -3.60 7.96
C ILE A 189 -16.99 -4.22 9.32
N PRO A 190 -16.02 -4.37 10.24
CA PRO A 190 -16.28 -4.83 11.59
C PRO A 190 -17.25 -3.90 12.31
N ARG A 191 -18.15 -4.47 13.13
CA ARG A 191 -19.17 -3.70 13.90
C ARG A 191 -18.64 -2.43 14.57
N PRO A 192 -17.45 -2.42 15.23
CA PRO A 192 -16.93 -1.21 15.86
C PRO A 192 -16.69 -0.04 14.90
N LEU A 193 -16.40 -0.31 13.63
CA LEU A 193 -16.06 0.70 12.63
C LEU A 193 -17.27 1.19 11.83
N GLN A 194 -18.42 0.49 11.88
CA GLN A 194 -19.60 0.81 11.06
C GLN A 194 -20.20 2.20 11.36
N GLU A 195 -19.99 2.75 12.55
CA GLU A 195 -20.50 4.07 12.91
C GLU A 195 -19.54 5.22 12.57
N HIS A 196 -18.32 4.89 12.15
CA HIS A 196 -17.28 5.86 11.88
C HIS A 196 -17.42 6.46 10.47
N THR A 197 -16.83 7.63 10.30
CA THR A 197 -16.66 8.25 8.98
C THR A 197 -15.36 7.73 8.37
N PHE A 198 -15.42 7.30 7.11
CA PHE A 198 -14.25 6.81 6.37
C PHE A 198 -13.69 7.89 5.47
N PHE A 199 -12.37 7.89 5.29
CA PHE A 199 -11.65 8.85 4.45
C PHE A 199 -10.84 8.07 3.44
N ALA A 200 -10.83 8.55 2.20
CA ALA A 200 -9.94 8.02 1.18
C ALA A 200 -8.51 8.23 1.66
N HIS A 201 -7.69 7.18 1.58
CA HIS A 201 -6.35 7.15 2.14
C HIS A 201 -5.40 6.52 1.14
N VAL A 202 -4.27 7.17 0.91
CA VAL A 202 -3.13 6.65 0.14
C VAL A 202 -1.89 6.60 1.00
N CYS A 203 -1.08 5.57 0.87
CA CYS A 203 0.20 5.42 1.53
C CYS A 203 1.24 5.06 0.47
N LEU A 204 2.32 5.83 0.40
CA LEU A 204 3.24 5.85 -0.72
C LEU A 204 4.66 5.56 -0.25
N LYS A 205 5.41 4.79 -1.06
CA LYS A 205 6.84 4.53 -0.89
C LYS A 205 7.53 4.71 -2.24
N SER A 206 8.36 5.76 -2.35
CA SER A 206 9.07 6.16 -3.57
C SER A 206 8.19 6.27 -4.82
N THR A 207 6.96 6.76 -4.68
CA THR A 207 6.01 6.88 -5.80
C THR A 207 5.16 8.13 -5.70
N ASP A 208 4.59 8.48 -6.84
CA ASP A 208 3.65 9.57 -7.02
C ASP A 208 2.31 9.02 -7.50
N VAL A 209 1.24 9.57 -6.92
CA VAL A 209 -0.11 9.08 -7.12
C VAL A 209 -1.07 10.25 -7.27
N ARG A 210 -1.86 10.26 -8.35
CA ARG A 210 -2.96 11.20 -8.57
C ARG A 210 -4.27 10.60 -8.08
N VAL A 211 -4.98 11.33 -7.22
CA VAL A 211 -6.26 10.92 -6.65
C VAL A 211 -7.39 11.73 -7.30
N ASN A 212 -8.39 11.04 -7.87
CA ASN A 212 -9.62 11.64 -8.36
C ASN A 212 -10.78 11.27 -7.42
N LEU A 213 -11.26 12.26 -6.66
CA LEU A 213 -12.43 12.14 -5.77
C LEU A 213 -13.76 12.50 -6.48
N GLY A 214 -13.77 12.61 -7.81
CA GLY A 214 -14.91 13.04 -8.63
C GLY A 214 -14.84 14.49 -9.11
N ALA A 215 -13.66 15.13 -9.02
CA ALA A 215 -13.43 16.46 -9.59
C ALA A 215 -13.28 16.40 -11.12
N GLU A 216 -12.75 15.29 -11.62
CA GLU A 216 -12.65 14.98 -13.05
C GLU A 216 -13.57 13.80 -13.38
N PRO A 217 -14.05 13.67 -14.63
CA PRO A 217 -14.77 12.48 -15.06
C PRO A 217 -13.94 11.23 -14.80
N PHE A 218 -14.55 10.23 -14.17
CA PHE A 218 -13.90 8.96 -13.90
C PHE A 218 -13.56 8.22 -15.20
N LYS A 219 -12.39 7.59 -15.25
CA LYS A 219 -11.90 6.87 -16.43
C LYS A 219 -12.62 5.53 -16.62
N GLY A 220 -13.03 4.90 -15.52
CA GLY A 220 -13.85 3.70 -15.53
C GLY A 220 -15.31 3.97 -15.24
N THR A 221 -16.16 3.04 -15.65
CA THR A 221 -17.42 2.80 -14.93
C THR A 221 -17.05 2.35 -13.50
N PRO A 222 -17.71 2.85 -12.44
CA PRO A 222 -17.44 2.40 -11.10
C PRO A 222 -17.75 0.91 -10.98
N VAL A 223 -16.72 0.08 -10.82
CA VAL A 223 -16.87 -1.36 -10.59
C VAL A 223 -16.15 -1.73 -9.29
N PHE A 224 -16.96 -1.73 -8.24
CA PHE A 224 -16.84 -2.25 -6.88
C PHE A 224 -15.48 -2.42 -6.15
N PHE A 225 -15.37 -1.66 -5.04
CA PHE A 225 -15.11 -2.22 -3.71
C PHE A 225 -16.48 -2.49 -3.06
N TYR A 226 -16.89 -3.75 -2.88
CA TYR A 226 -18.12 -4.04 -2.15
C TYR A 226 -17.93 -3.82 -0.65
N LEU A 227 -18.75 -2.94 -0.09
CA LEU A 227 -19.42 -3.19 1.19
C LEU A 227 -20.79 -3.74 0.82
N GLU A 228 -21.14 -4.95 1.22
CA GLU A 228 -22.44 -5.53 0.86
C GLU A 228 -23.61 -4.72 1.47
N HIS A 229 -24.14 -3.77 0.70
CA HIS A 229 -25.55 -3.62 0.30
C HIS A 229 -25.78 -2.24 -0.35
N LEU A 230 -26.48 -2.26 -1.49
CA LEU A 230 -27.27 -1.18 -2.12
C LEU A 230 -26.67 -0.41 -3.32
N MET A 231 -27.53 -0.28 -4.33
CA MET A 231 -27.32 0.17 -5.70
C MET A 231 -27.34 1.71 -5.87
N ASP A 232 -26.82 2.15 -7.02
CA ASP A 232 -27.04 3.39 -7.79
C ASP A 232 -26.51 4.77 -7.32
N VAL A 233 -25.43 5.21 -8.00
CA VAL A 233 -25.24 6.41 -8.86
C VAL A 233 -25.47 7.87 -8.33
N ILE A 234 -24.50 8.74 -8.68
CA ILE A 234 -24.39 10.23 -8.69
C ILE A 234 -24.05 10.94 -7.35
N VAL A 235 -22.96 11.72 -7.37
CA VAL A 235 -22.89 13.02 -6.67
C VAL A 235 -22.32 14.11 -7.60
N LEU A 236 -23.21 15.06 -7.93
CA LEU A 236 -22.93 16.40 -8.41
C LEU A 236 -22.19 17.22 -7.33
N LEU A 237 -21.17 17.97 -7.74
CA LEU A 237 -20.57 19.04 -6.94
C LEU A 237 -21.43 20.32 -6.98
N HIS A 238 -21.62 20.94 -5.81
CA HIS A 238 -21.69 22.39 -5.66
C HIS A 238 -20.56 22.80 -4.72
#